data_AF-A0A2N3V4T2-F1
#
_entry.id   AF-A0A2N3V4T2-F1
#
_cell.length_a   1.000
_cell.length_b   1.000
_cell.length_c   1.000
_cell.angle_alpha   90.00
_cell.angle_beta   90.00
_cell.angle_gamma   90.00
#
_symmetry.space_group_name_H-M   'P 1'
#
loop_
_entity.id
_entity.type
_entity.pdbx_description
1 polymer ?
#
loop_
_entity_poly.entity_id
_entity_poly.type
_entity_poly.pdbx_seq_one_letter_code
_entity_poly.pdbx_strand_id
1 'polypeptide(L)'
;MLAGSCAGLAAPRISWGPRAPSAQVTDTLLSIGIGLLGAVALIFSLLFLVVQWVMSTFTPRLMLFRDDPLVWRTFGFALGVVMFCVTAALAIGKSPDVSAVVPLLVMLALLVLIALLRALQLKAFAAIQLAPALGTIADRGREVLTELYPGHHFDPPPLPPVRTRVVWKQPPAVLQRVETAELIGAAKAANVTIVLRESPGATLHQGSHVADVHGGELSEETVLGGLVVGSERTFDQDPLLAFRLLADIALRALSTAVNDPATAVQALDELEDLLGWVAAARLEPLRHTGDSGVDRLVVHLPEWEEFLRTAVDDIAFVARSPMVVAGLRDALRRVRERARPEHIALLDNRLAGLDDQVTEL
;
A
#
# COMPACT_ATOMS: atom_id res chain seq x y z
N MET A 1 1.66 19.04 18.33
CA MET A 1 1.14 19.61 19.59
C MET A 1 2.25 20.06 20.54
N LEU A 2 3.09 19.16 21.08
CA LEU A 2 4.18 19.51 22.01
C LEU A 2 5.10 20.63 21.48
N ALA A 3 5.57 20.50 20.23
CA ALA A 3 6.38 21.55 19.59
C ALA A 3 5.67 22.91 19.52
N GLY A 4 4.36 22.92 19.24
CA GLY A 4 3.54 24.14 19.20
C GLY A 4 3.41 24.77 20.58
N SER A 5 3.17 23.98 21.63
CA SER A 5 3.11 24.46 23.02
C SER A 5 4.45 25.02 23.48
N CYS A 6 5.57 24.34 23.20
CA CYS A 6 6.91 24.83 23.53
C CYS A 6 7.21 26.16 22.83
N ALA A 7 6.91 26.24 21.53
CA ALA A 7 7.09 27.46 20.74
C ALA A 7 6.22 28.61 21.28
N GLY A 8 4.97 28.35 21.67
CA GLY A 8 4.07 29.37 22.20
C GLY A 8 4.48 29.88 23.58
N LEU A 9 5.11 29.06 24.43
CA LEU A 9 5.69 29.50 25.70
C LEU A 9 7.00 30.30 25.51
N ALA A 10 7.78 29.98 24.48
CA ALA A 10 9.09 30.57 24.22
C ALA A 10 9.01 31.89 23.44
N ALA A 11 8.16 31.97 22.42
CA ALA A 11 8.11 33.11 21.49
C ALA A 11 7.80 34.46 22.19
N PRO A 12 6.87 34.55 23.17
CA PRO A 12 6.62 35.79 23.91
C PRO A 12 7.79 36.27 24.77
N ARG A 13 8.79 35.41 25.04
CA ARG A 13 9.99 35.80 25.81
C ARG A 13 11.04 36.52 24.95
N ILE A 14 10.84 36.56 23.63
CA ILE A 14 11.74 37.26 22.70
C ILE A 14 11.55 38.76 22.86
N SER A 15 12.59 39.46 23.28
CA SER A 15 12.58 40.90 23.57
C SER A 15 13.07 41.78 22.41
N TRP A 16 13.61 41.18 21.35
CA TRP A 16 14.14 41.90 20.19
C TRP A 16 13.06 42.15 19.12
N GLY A 17 13.23 43.23 18.37
CA GLY A 17 12.36 43.61 17.25
C GLY A 17 11.28 44.65 17.59
N PRO A 18 10.47 45.04 16.60
CA PRO A 18 9.37 45.98 16.80
C PRO A 18 8.31 45.40 17.75
N ARG A 19 7.69 46.29 18.53
CA ARG A 19 6.73 45.93 19.59
C ARG A 19 5.31 46.26 19.18
N ALA A 20 4.38 45.41 19.60
CA ALA A 20 2.95 45.56 19.34
C ALA A 20 2.16 45.50 20.66
N PRO A 21 0.98 46.15 20.73
CA PRO A 21 0.11 46.06 21.91
C PRO A 21 -0.28 44.61 22.19
N SER A 22 -0.02 44.15 23.42
CA SER A 22 -0.23 42.76 23.82
C SER A 22 -1.69 42.32 23.71
N ALA A 23 -2.64 43.22 24.01
CA ALA A 23 -4.07 42.95 23.90
C ALA A 23 -4.47 42.59 22.47
N GLN A 24 -4.07 43.41 21.49
CA GLN A 24 -4.39 43.16 20.07
C GLN A 24 -3.76 41.86 19.56
N VAL A 25 -2.52 41.56 19.96
CA VAL A 25 -1.84 40.31 19.58
C VAL A 25 -2.54 39.11 20.21
N THR A 26 -2.92 39.19 21.49
CA THR A 26 -3.62 38.11 22.21
C THR A 26 -4.98 37.81 21.60
N ASP A 27 -5.77 38.85 21.29
CA ASP A 27 -7.08 38.70 20.65
C ASP A 27 -6.94 38.08 19.26
N THR A 28 -5.92 38.49 18.50
CA THR A 28 -5.62 37.92 17.17
C THR A 28 -5.24 36.45 17.28
N LEU A 29 -4.36 36.08 18.22
CA LEU A 29 -3.95 34.69 18.45
C LEU A 29 -5.12 33.81 18.85
N LEU A 30 -5.96 34.24 19.80
CA LEU A 30 -7.13 33.47 20.23
C LEU A 30 -8.16 33.34 19.10
N SER A 31 -8.41 34.41 18.34
CA SER A 31 -9.31 34.38 17.19
C SER A 31 -8.83 33.40 16.12
N ILE A 32 -7.53 33.41 15.80
CA ILE A 32 -6.91 32.46 14.86
C ILE A 32 -6.99 31.04 15.43
N GLY A 33 -6.64 30.84 16.70
CA GLY A 33 -6.66 29.54 17.35
C GLY A 33 -8.05 28.89 17.34
N ILE A 34 -9.10 29.66 17.65
CA ILE A 34 -10.50 29.20 17.60
C ILE A 34 -10.93 28.96 16.14
N GLY A 35 -10.61 29.87 15.21
CA GLY A 35 -10.94 29.70 13.79
C GLY A 35 -10.30 28.44 13.18
N LEU A 36 -9.09 28.11 13.60
CA LEU A 36 -8.38 26.90 13.18
C LEU A 36 -9.00 25.62 13.72
N LEU A 37 -9.72 25.63 14.85
CA LEU A 37 -10.48 24.46 15.29
C LEU A 37 -11.56 24.09 14.25
N GLY A 38 -12.20 25.09 13.64
CA GLY A 38 -13.13 24.87 12.53
C GLY A 38 -12.44 24.25 11.31
N ALA A 39 -11.24 24.72 10.96
CA ALA A 39 -10.45 24.13 9.89
C ALA A 39 -10.04 22.67 10.19
N VAL A 40 -9.63 22.36 11.43
CA VAL A 40 -9.33 20.99 11.87
C VAL A 40 -10.54 20.07 11.74
N ALA A 41 -11.72 20.53 12.14
CA ALA A 41 -12.97 19.79 11.98
C ALA A 41 -13.29 19.55 10.50
N LEU A 42 -13.14 20.55 9.64
CA LEU A 42 -13.34 20.41 8.19
C LEU A 42 -12.36 19.42 7.56
N ILE A 43 -11.09 19.44 7.94
CA ILE A 43 -10.09 18.45 7.46
C ILE A 43 -10.52 17.04 7.84
N PHE A 44 -10.99 16.85 9.08
CA PHE A 44 -11.47 15.55 9.54
C PHE A 44 -12.70 15.09 8.76
N SER A 45 -13.69 15.96 8.56
CA SER A 45 -14.87 15.65 7.76
C SER A 45 -14.51 15.29 6.31
N LEU A 46 -13.59 16.03 5.69
CA LEU A 46 -13.13 15.75 4.32
C LEU A 46 -12.39 14.42 4.23
N LEU A 47 -11.56 14.07 5.22
CA LEU A 47 -10.88 12.77 5.28
C LEU A 47 -11.89 11.62 5.30
N PHE A 48 -12.91 11.71 6.16
CA PHE A 48 -13.97 10.71 6.21
C PHE A 48 -14.75 10.63 4.91
N LEU A 49 -15.03 11.76 4.27
CA LEU A 49 -15.71 11.80 2.97
C LEU A 49 -14.89 11.08 1.88
N VAL A 50 -13.57 11.30 1.85
CA VAL A 50 -12.67 10.61 0.90
C VAL A 50 -12.65 9.10 1.17
N VAL A 51 -12.55 8.68 2.44
CA VAL A 51 -12.59 7.26 2.81
C VAL A 51 -13.93 6.63 2.40
N GLN A 52 -15.05 7.30 2.68
CA GLN A 52 -16.38 6.86 2.25
C GLN A 52 -16.46 6.72 0.72
N TRP A 53 -15.92 7.70 0.00
CA TRP A 53 -15.91 7.67 -1.46
C TRP A 53 -15.08 6.50 -2.00
N VAL A 54 -13.88 6.26 -1.49
CA VAL A 54 -13.02 5.12 -1.88
C VAL A 54 -13.73 3.78 -1.65
N MET A 55 -14.38 3.62 -0.50
CA MET A 55 -15.17 2.43 -0.15
C MET A 55 -16.37 2.23 -1.10
N SER A 56 -16.94 3.33 -1.61
CA SER A 56 -18.09 3.33 -2.53
C SER A 56 -17.70 3.16 -4.01
N THR A 57 -16.50 3.57 -4.40
CA THR A 57 -16.07 3.59 -5.81
C THR A 57 -15.18 2.41 -6.17
N PHE A 58 -14.22 2.06 -5.30
CA PHE A 58 -13.23 1.01 -5.60
C PHE A 58 -13.58 -0.30 -4.89
N THR A 59 -13.00 -0.53 -3.72
CA THR A 59 -13.23 -1.71 -2.90
C THR A 59 -12.84 -1.40 -1.46
N PRO A 60 -13.55 -1.92 -0.45
CA PRO A 60 -13.17 -1.73 0.95
C PRO A 60 -11.77 -2.21 1.32
N ARG A 61 -11.17 -3.06 0.47
CA ARG A 61 -9.82 -3.61 0.65
C ARG A 61 -8.70 -2.65 0.22
N LEU A 62 -9.04 -1.53 -0.42
CA LEU A 62 -8.06 -0.55 -0.89
C LEU A 62 -7.69 0.43 0.24
N MET A 63 -6.59 0.14 0.95
CA MET A 63 -6.14 0.92 2.11
C MET A 63 -5.26 2.14 1.79
N LEU A 64 -5.11 2.53 0.52
CA LEU A 64 -4.13 3.53 0.05
C LEU A 64 -4.11 4.86 0.81
N PHE A 65 -5.22 5.27 1.45
CA PHE A 65 -5.36 6.59 2.09
C PHE A 65 -5.24 6.60 3.60
N ARG A 66 -5.31 5.45 4.30
CA ARG A 66 -5.28 5.42 5.77
C ARG A 66 -3.93 5.88 6.32
N ASP A 67 -2.87 5.51 5.63
CA ASP A 67 -1.50 5.61 6.15
C ASP A 67 -0.68 6.73 5.48
N ASP A 68 -1.32 7.61 4.69
CA ASP A 68 -0.64 8.72 4.02
C ASP A 68 -0.04 9.72 5.03
N PRO A 69 1.30 9.86 5.09
CA PRO A 69 1.95 10.77 6.04
C PRO A 69 1.52 12.22 5.87
N LEU A 70 1.09 12.64 4.67
CA LEU A 70 0.68 14.02 4.41
C LEU A 70 -0.59 14.39 5.20
N VAL A 71 -1.55 13.48 5.31
CA VAL A 71 -2.80 13.68 6.07
C VAL A 71 -2.46 13.93 7.54
N TRP A 72 -1.70 13.02 8.15
CA TRP A 72 -1.32 13.07 9.56
C TRP A 72 -0.40 14.25 9.88
N ARG A 73 0.53 14.60 8.98
CA ARG A 73 1.39 15.80 9.13
C ARG A 73 0.58 17.08 9.08
N THR A 74 -0.36 17.21 8.15
CA THR A 74 -1.22 18.40 8.02
C THR A 74 -2.09 18.58 9.26
N PHE A 75 -2.69 17.48 9.75
CA PHE A 75 -3.48 17.49 10.98
C PHE A 75 -2.64 17.85 12.21
N GLY A 76 -1.50 17.18 12.40
CA GLY A 76 -0.60 17.42 13.52
C GLY A 76 -0.04 18.85 13.54
N PHE A 77 0.18 19.43 12.35
CA PHE A 77 0.60 20.82 12.18
C PHE A 77 -0.53 21.80 12.54
N ALA A 78 -1.75 21.62 12.00
CA ALA A 78 -2.90 22.46 12.31
C ALA A 78 -3.17 22.53 13.84
N LEU A 79 -3.18 21.38 14.50
CA LEU A 79 -3.37 21.29 15.94
C LEU A 79 -2.17 21.86 16.73
N GLY A 80 -0.97 21.80 16.15
CA GLY A 80 0.22 22.49 16.64
C GLY A 80 0.07 24.01 16.63
N VAL A 81 -0.49 24.59 15.56
CA VAL A 81 -0.73 26.04 15.45
C VAL A 81 -1.80 26.50 16.44
N VAL A 82 -2.87 25.72 16.63
CA VAL A 82 -3.88 25.99 17.68
C VAL A 82 -3.21 26.04 19.06
N MET A 83 -2.38 25.04 19.38
CA MET A 83 -1.66 24.99 20.65
C MET A 83 -0.67 26.14 20.81
N PHE A 84 0.03 26.54 19.74
CA PHE A 84 0.87 27.74 19.74
C PHE A 84 0.06 28.99 20.08
N CYS A 85 -1.08 29.19 19.43
CA CYS A 85 -1.93 30.37 19.65
C CYS A 85 -2.40 30.47 21.11
N VAL A 86 -2.93 29.38 21.66
CA VAL A 86 -3.43 29.33 23.05
C VAL A 86 -2.28 29.54 24.04
N THR A 87 -1.16 28.84 23.88
CA THR A 87 -0.04 28.94 24.83
C THR A 87 0.69 30.28 24.74
N ALA A 88 0.83 30.87 23.54
CA ALA A 88 1.38 32.21 23.37
C ALA A 88 0.47 33.28 23.98
N ALA A 89 -0.85 33.20 23.75
CA ALA A 89 -1.83 34.09 24.38
C ALA A 89 -1.74 34.02 25.92
N LEU A 90 -1.67 32.81 26.48
CA LEU A 90 -1.52 32.61 27.92
C LEU A 90 -0.17 33.12 28.46
N ALA A 91 0.92 32.95 27.70
CA ALA A 91 2.28 33.34 28.12
C ALA A 91 2.54 34.85 28.03
N ILE A 92 1.85 35.59 27.16
CA ILE A 92 1.92 37.05 27.08
C ILE A 92 1.48 37.70 28.40
N GLY A 93 0.47 37.11 29.07
CA GLY A 93 0.04 37.49 30.41
C GLY A 93 -0.43 38.95 30.49
N LYS A 94 0.12 39.72 31.45
CA LYS A 94 -0.23 41.15 31.70
C LYS A 94 0.78 42.14 31.10
N SER A 95 1.71 41.68 30.26
CA SER A 95 2.73 42.56 29.67
C SER A 95 2.06 43.63 28.80
N PRO A 96 2.49 44.90 28.80
CA PRO A 96 1.84 45.95 28.01
C PRO A 96 2.13 45.82 26.51
N ASP A 97 3.29 45.29 26.15
CA ASP A 97 3.79 45.13 24.79
C ASP A 97 4.48 43.77 24.61
N VAL A 98 4.41 43.22 23.38
CA VAL A 98 5.09 41.98 22.98
C VAL A 98 5.80 42.18 21.64
N SER A 99 6.87 41.44 21.40
CA SER A 99 7.56 41.45 20.11
C SER A 99 6.62 41.02 18.97
N ALA A 100 6.68 41.75 17.85
CA ALA A 100 5.96 41.45 16.62
C ALA A 100 6.39 40.12 15.97
N VAL A 101 7.44 39.47 16.49
CA VAL A 101 7.83 38.10 16.12
C VAL A 101 6.69 37.11 16.38
N VAL A 102 5.92 37.27 17.47
CA VAL A 102 4.82 36.36 17.80
C VAL A 102 3.73 36.33 16.72
N PRO A 103 3.12 37.47 16.32
CA PRO A 103 2.15 37.49 15.23
C PRO A 103 2.76 37.16 13.85
N LEU A 104 4.06 37.43 13.63
CA LEU A 104 4.73 37.01 12.39
C LEU A 104 4.84 35.48 12.29
N LEU A 105 5.18 34.81 13.40
CA LEU A 105 5.26 33.35 13.46
C LEU A 105 3.91 32.69 13.22
N VAL A 106 2.81 33.23 13.79
CA VAL A 106 1.48 32.68 13.52
C VAL A 106 1.07 32.89 12.05
N MET A 107 1.40 34.04 11.45
CA MET A 107 1.13 34.31 10.04
C MET A 107 1.88 33.34 9.12
N LEU A 108 3.16 33.11 9.39
CA LEU A 108 3.97 32.14 8.64
C LEU A 108 3.41 30.72 8.80
N ALA A 109 3.01 30.34 10.02
CA ALA A 109 2.40 29.05 10.29
C ALA A 109 1.08 28.89 9.52
N LEU A 110 0.26 29.94 9.42
CA LEU A 110 -0.96 29.93 8.61
C LEU A 110 -0.67 29.74 7.12
N LEU A 111 0.35 30.40 6.57
CA LEU A 111 0.74 30.22 5.16
C LEU A 111 1.20 28.78 4.88
N VAL A 112 1.98 28.20 5.78
CA VAL A 112 2.39 26.78 5.70
C VAL A 112 1.16 25.87 5.77
N LEU A 113 0.22 26.15 6.67
CA LEU A 113 -1.02 25.36 6.78
C LEU A 113 -1.84 25.43 5.49
N ILE A 114 -1.99 26.62 4.89
CA ILE A 114 -2.70 26.80 3.61
C ILE A 114 -2.02 26.00 2.50
N ALA A 115 -0.69 26.01 2.43
CA ALA A 115 0.05 25.23 1.44
C ALA A 115 -0.16 23.71 1.62
N LEU A 116 -0.13 23.22 2.87
CA LEU A 116 -0.42 21.82 3.19
C LEU A 116 -1.86 21.43 2.84
N LEU A 117 -2.84 22.29 3.16
CA LEU A 117 -4.24 22.08 2.79
C LEU A 117 -4.42 22.02 1.27
N ARG A 118 -3.77 22.92 0.53
CA ARG A 118 -3.80 22.91 -0.94
C ARG A 118 -3.19 21.62 -1.49
N ALA A 119 -2.06 21.16 -0.95
CA ALA A 119 -1.44 19.90 -1.36
C ALA A 119 -2.36 18.70 -1.08
N LEU A 120 -3.01 18.69 0.08
CA LEU A 120 -3.98 17.66 0.46
C LEU A 120 -5.19 17.66 -0.48
N GLN A 121 -5.73 18.83 -0.83
CA GLN A 121 -6.83 18.95 -1.78
C GLN A 121 -6.45 18.47 -3.17
N LEU A 122 -5.28 18.86 -3.69
CA LEU A 122 -4.80 18.40 -4.99
C LEU A 122 -4.64 16.88 -5.03
N LYS A 123 -4.09 16.30 -3.96
CA LYS A 123 -3.95 14.84 -3.83
C LYS A 123 -5.30 14.14 -3.71
N ALA A 124 -6.25 14.69 -2.96
CA ALA A 124 -7.60 14.17 -2.86
C ALA A 124 -8.35 14.23 -4.21
N PHE A 125 -8.21 15.32 -4.97
CA PHE A 125 -8.82 15.40 -6.30
C PHE A 125 -8.20 14.43 -7.31
N ALA A 126 -6.87 14.24 -7.25
CA ALA A 126 -6.21 13.21 -8.06
C ALA A 126 -6.70 11.81 -7.70
N ALA A 127 -6.89 11.54 -6.40
CA ALA A 127 -7.43 10.27 -5.90
C ALA A 127 -8.89 10.01 -6.30
N ILE A 128 -9.68 11.08 -6.50
CA ILE A 128 -11.08 10.97 -6.97
C ILE A 128 -11.16 10.55 -8.44
N GLN A 129 -10.09 10.76 -9.21
CA GLN A 129 -10.07 10.31 -10.60
C GLN A 129 -9.73 8.82 -10.62
N LEU A 130 -10.59 8.05 -11.30
CA LEU A 130 -10.44 6.59 -11.44
C LEU A 130 -9.07 6.23 -12.05
N ALA A 131 -8.73 6.82 -13.20
CA ALA A 131 -7.51 6.46 -13.93
C ALA A 131 -6.20 6.66 -13.11
N PRO A 132 -5.93 7.81 -12.46
CA PRO A 132 -4.76 7.95 -11.59
C PRO A 132 -4.71 6.97 -10.41
N ALA A 133 -5.88 6.59 -9.85
CA ALA A 133 -5.94 5.62 -8.77
C ALA A 133 -5.61 4.19 -9.27
N LEU A 134 -6.14 3.81 -10.43
CA LEU A 134 -5.81 2.55 -11.09
C LEU A 134 -4.30 2.50 -11.41
N GLY A 135 -3.76 3.56 -11.99
CA GLY A 135 -2.33 3.69 -12.25
C GLY A 135 -1.47 3.61 -10.99
N THR A 136 -1.90 4.19 -9.87
CA THR A 136 -1.18 4.07 -8.58
C THR A 136 -1.13 2.62 -8.08
N ILE A 137 -2.23 1.87 -8.25
CA ILE A 137 -2.27 0.44 -7.89
C ILE A 137 -1.32 -0.35 -8.79
N ALA A 138 -1.32 -0.07 -10.09
CA ALA A 138 -0.43 -0.71 -11.06
C ALA A 138 1.04 -0.38 -10.78
N ASP A 139 1.39 0.89 -10.56
CA ASP A 139 2.74 1.33 -10.19
C ASP A 139 3.26 0.56 -8.98
N ARG A 140 2.46 0.49 -7.92
CA ARG A 140 2.85 -0.24 -6.70
C ARG A 140 2.98 -1.75 -6.95
N GLY A 141 2.13 -2.32 -7.80
CA GLY A 141 2.26 -3.70 -8.27
C GLY A 141 3.57 -3.94 -9.00
N ARG A 142 3.96 -3.05 -9.93
CA ARG A 142 5.23 -3.15 -10.66
C ARG A 142 6.45 -3.05 -9.75
N GLU A 143 6.40 -2.18 -8.74
CA GLU A 143 7.47 -2.06 -7.73
C GLU A 143 7.69 -3.41 -7.03
N VAL A 144 6.62 -4.03 -6.52
CA VAL A 144 6.68 -5.33 -5.83
C VAL A 144 7.15 -6.44 -6.78
N LEU A 145 6.63 -6.49 -8.01
CA LEU A 145 7.03 -7.49 -9.01
C LEU A 145 8.52 -7.37 -9.36
N THR A 146 9.02 -6.13 -9.55
CA THR A 146 10.43 -5.88 -9.90
C THR A 146 11.36 -6.29 -8.76
N GLU A 147 10.94 -6.11 -7.50
CA GLU A 147 11.72 -6.52 -6.33
C GLU A 147 11.76 -8.04 -6.16
N LEU A 148 10.62 -8.71 -6.36
CA LEU A 148 10.49 -10.15 -6.08
C LEU A 148 10.93 -11.07 -7.22
N TYR A 149 10.89 -10.60 -8.47
CA TYR A 149 11.27 -11.39 -9.65
C TYR A 149 12.44 -10.75 -10.42
N PRO A 150 13.69 -10.84 -9.91
CA PRO A 150 14.86 -10.22 -10.53
C PRO A 150 15.30 -10.87 -11.86
N GLY A 151 14.61 -11.92 -12.33
CA GLY A 151 14.86 -12.55 -13.63
C GLY A 151 16.11 -13.45 -13.69
N HIS A 152 16.70 -13.80 -12.55
CA HIS A 152 17.86 -14.69 -12.50
C HIS A 152 17.44 -16.17 -12.63
N HIS A 153 18.12 -16.90 -13.50
CA HIS A 153 18.03 -18.36 -13.52
C HIS A 153 19.03 -18.94 -12.53
N PHE A 154 18.52 -19.62 -11.51
CA PHE A 154 19.33 -20.42 -10.61
C PHE A 154 19.10 -21.89 -10.94
N ASP A 155 20.19 -22.63 -11.15
CA ASP A 155 20.15 -24.09 -11.17
C ASP A 155 20.38 -24.55 -9.72
N PRO A 156 19.32 -24.91 -8.98
CA PRO A 156 19.43 -25.04 -7.55
C PRO A 156 20.20 -26.31 -7.18
N PRO A 157 21.13 -26.24 -6.21
CA PRO A 157 21.68 -27.46 -5.65
C PRO A 157 20.56 -28.27 -4.99
N PRO A 158 20.68 -29.62 -4.95
CA PRO A 158 19.69 -30.45 -4.27
C PRO A 158 19.58 -30.04 -2.80
N LEU A 159 18.35 -29.77 -2.36
CA LEU A 159 18.09 -29.43 -0.97
C LEU A 159 18.44 -30.64 -0.07
N PRO A 160 19.09 -30.43 1.08
CA PRO A 160 19.24 -31.47 2.09
C PRO A 160 17.88 -32.02 2.55
N PRO A 161 17.80 -33.16 3.25
CA PRO A 161 16.52 -33.65 3.76
C PRO A 161 15.89 -32.66 4.75
N VAL A 162 14.55 -32.61 4.75
CA VAL A 162 13.78 -31.84 5.74
C VAL A 162 14.05 -32.42 7.13
N ARG A 163 14.45 -31.56 8.06
CA ARG A 163 14.66 -31.89 9.48
C ARG A 163 13.49 -31.44 10.33
N THR A 164 13.04 -30.21 10.12
CA THR A 164 11.97 -29.59 10.91
C THR A 164 10.90 -29.06 9.98
N ARG A 165 9.65 -29.39 10.28
CA ARG A 165 8.47 -28.81 9.64
C ARG A 165 7.89 -27.75 10.57
N VAL A 166 7.83 -26.52 10.11
CA VAL A 166 7.31 -25.39 10.88
C VAL A 166 5.82 -25.23 10.60
N VAL A 167 5.03 -25.19 11.66
CA VAL A 167 3.57 -25.10 11.58
C VAL A 167 3.08 -23.83 12.26
N TRP A 168 2.12 -23.15 11.64
CA TRP A 168 1.48 -21.98 12.24
C TRP A 168 0.60 -22.40 13.41
N LYS A 169 0.90 -21.92 14.63
CA LYS A 169 0.19 -22.31 15.86
C LYS A 169 -0.77 -21.24 16.38
N GLN A 170 -0.72 -20.04 15.82
CA GLN A 170 -1.51 -18.89 16.26
C GLN A 170 -2.87 -18.83 15.55
N PRO A 171 -3.80 -17.94 15.97
CA PRO A 171 -5.03 -17.69 15.22
C PRO A 171 -4.78 -17.31 13.76
N PRO A 172 -5.81 -17.39 12.89
CA PRO A 172 -5.67 -17.03 11.49
C PRO A 172 -5.16 -15.59 11.30
N ALA A 173 -4.16 -15.44 10.43
CA ALA A 173 -3.57 -14.14 10.12
C ALA A 173 -3.06 -14.11 8.68
N VAL A 174 -2.97 -12.92 8.08
CA VAL A 174 -2.40 -12.73 6.75
C VAL A 174 -0.90 -12.53 6.88
N LEU A 175 -0.10 -13.30 6.12
CA LEU A 175 1.33 -13.06 6.00
C LEU A 175 1.54 -11.78 5.18
N GLN A 176 2.03 -10.71 5.83
CA GLN A 176 2.21 -9.40 5.18
C GLN A 176 3.63 -9.24 4.63
N ARG A 177 4.62 -9.74 5.36
CA ARG A 177 6.03 -9.57 5.03
C ARG A 177 6.88 -10.65 5.69
N VAL A 178 7.99 -11.00 5.04
CA VAL A 178 9.04 -11.89 5.55
C VAL A 178 10.26 -11.05 5.90
N GLU A 179 10.78 -11.20 7.12
CA GLU A 179 12.03 -10.59 7.58
C GLU A 179 13.23 -11.34 6.99
N THR A 180 13.43 -11.17 5.68
CA THR A 180 14.44 -11.87 4.89
C THR A 180 15.84 -11.78 5.52
N ALA A 181 16.24 -10.60 5.99
CA ALA A 181 17.56 -10.40 6.59
C ALA A 181 17.76 -11.19 7.90
N GLU A 182 16.75 -11.21 8.77
CA GLU A 182 16.80 -11.94 10.03
C GLU A 182 16.81 -13.45 9.81
N LEU A 183 15.94 -13.95 8.92
CA LEU A 183 15.87 -15.37 8.57
C LEU A 183 17.15 -15.85 7.90
N ILE A 184 17.76 -15.06 7.00
CA ILE A 184 19.07 -15.39 6.43
C ILE A 184 20.14 -15.45 7.52
N GLY A 185 20.15 -14.49 8.45
CA GLY A 185 21.08 -14.45 9.57
C GLY A 185 20.98 -15.71 10.43
N ALA A 186 19.78 -16.10 10.81
CA ALA A 186 19.49 -17.33 11.54
C ALA A 186 19.89 -18.58 10.75
N ALA A 187 19.55 -18.64 9.46
CA ALA A 187 19.89 -19.76 8.60
C ALA A 187 21.40 -19.94 8.42
N LYS A 188 22.16 -18.83 8.30
CA LYS A 188 23.62 -18.85 8.25
C LYS A 188 24.21 -19.35 9.58
N ALA A 189 23.74 -18.85 10.72
CA ALA A 189 24.24 -19.22 12.04
C ALA A 189 24.02 -20.72 12.36
N ALA A 190 22.87 -21.27 11.97
CA ALA A 190 22.53 -22.68 12.16
C ALA A 190 22.99 -23.59 11.00
N ASN A 191 23.59 -23.02 9.95
CA ASN A 191 23.94 -23.70 8.70
C ASN A 191 22.78 -24.52 8.10
N VAL A 192 21.58 -23.94 8.03
CA VAL A 192 20.38 -24.54 7.46
C VAL A 192 19.94 -23.83 6.18
N THR A 193 18.97 -24.43 5.49
CA THR A 193 18.18 -23.79 4.43
C THR A 193 16.73 -23.75 4.87
N ILE A 194 16.14 -22.56 4.90
CA ILE A 194 14.72 -22.36 5.19
C ILE A 194 13.97 -22.27 3.86
N VAL A 195 12.93 -23.09 3.70
CA VAL A 195 12.05 -23.06 2.53
C VAL A 195 10.66 -22.65 3.00
N LEU A 196 10.28 -21.40 2.76
CA LEU A 196 8.92 -20.92 3.03
C LEU A 196 7.97 -21.48 1.98
N ARG A 197 6.89 -22.10 2.46
CA ARG A 197 5.83 -22.68 1.62
C ARG A 197 4.72 -21.70 1.31
N GLU A 198 4.56 -20.70 2.17
CA GLU A 198 3.58 -19.63 2.02
C GLU A 198 4.29 -18.34 1.61
N SER A 199 3.65 -17.60 0.71
CA SER A 199 4.11 -16.28 0.23
C SER A 199 3.33 -15.15 0.92
N PRO A 200 3.92 -13.94 1.04
CA PRO A 200 3.15 -12.79 1.51
C PRO A 200 1.89 -12.57 0.66
N GLY A 201 0.77 -12.35 1.34
CA GLY A 201 -0.59 -12.37 0.78
C GLY A 201 -1.39 -13.61 1.18
N ALA A 202 -0.74 -14.71 1.56
CA ALA A 202 -1.41 -15.92 2.02
C ALA A 202 -2.04 -15.74 3.42
N THR A 203 -3.16 -16.43 3.64
CA THR A 203 -3.77 -16.54 4.97
C THR A 203 -3.22 -17.77 5.67
N LEU A 204 -2.49 -17.56 6.76
CA LEU A 204 -1.97 -18.62 7.62
C LEU A 204 -3.10 -19.08 8.53
N HIS A 205 -3.43 -20.37 8.45
CA HIS A 205 -4.43 -20.99 9.31
C HIS A 205 -3.75 -21.76 10.43
N GLN A 206 -4.40 -21.88 11.58
CA GLN A 206 -3.87 -22.69 12.66
C GLN A 206 -3.68 -24.15 12.17
N GLY A 207 -2.46 -24.66 12.29
CA GLY A 207 -2.06 -25.97 11.78
C GLY A 207 -1.51 -25.97 10.35
N SER A 208 -1.47 -24.83 9.66
CA SER A 208 -0.90 -24.77 8.30
C SER A 208 0.61 -24.95 8.33
N HIS A 209 1.13 -25.66 7.33
CA HIS A 209 2.55 -25.87 7.15
C HIS A 209 3.16 -24.66 6.44
N VAL A 210 3.95 -23.86 7.15
CA VAL A 210 4.45 -22.56 6.65
C VAL A 210 5.88 -22.60 6.13
N ALA A 211 6.71 -23.51 6.66
CA ALA A 211 8.11 -23.64 6.22
C ALA A 211 8.69 -25.02 6.50
N ASP A 212 9.65 -25.43 5.68
CA ASP A 212 10.54 -26.56 5.93
C ASP A 212 11.96 -26.04 6.25
N VAL A 213 12.60 -26.63 7.26
CA VAL A 213 14.02 -26.41 7.57
C VAL A 213 14.81 -27.64 7.14
N HIS A 214 15.79 -27.43 6.27
CA HIS A 214 16.61 -28.47 5.67
C HIS A 214 18.02 -28.52 6.26
N GLY A 215 18.56 -29.74 6.38
CA GLY A 215 19.95 -29.99 6.76
C GLY A 215 20.18 -30.08 8.27
N GLY A 216 20.24 -28.93 8.94
CA GLY A 216 20.43 -28.79 10.38
C GLY A 216 19.12 -28.49 11.13
N GLU A 217 19.26 -28.08 12.40
CA GLU A 217 18.12 -27.74 13.26
C GLU A 217 18.05 -26.22 13.49
N LEU A 218 16.83 -25.68 13.37
CA LEU A 218 16.48 -24.31 13.71
C LEU A 218 15.13 -24.37 14.41
N SER A 219 14.97 -23.62 15.50
CA SER A 219 13.71 -23.64 16.25
C SER A 219 12.57 -23.07 15.41
N GLU A 220 11.37 -23.63 15.57
CA GLU A 220 10.16 -23.11 14.94
C GLU A 220 9.93 -21.64 15.32
N GLU A 221 10.20 -21.27 16.58
CA GLU A 221 10.03 -19.90 17.08
C GLU A 221 10.88 -18.88 16.32
N THR A 222 12.11 -19.24 15.95
CA THR A 222 12.98 -18.34 15.16
C THR A 222 12.44 -18.16 13.74
N VAL A 223 11.93 -19.23 13.11
CA VAL A 223 11.33 -19.12 11.77
C VAL A 223 10.05 -18.30 11.82
N LEU A 224 9.17 -18.58 12.79
CA LEU A 224 7.90 -17.87 12.98
C LEU A 224 8.11 -16.40 13.36
N GLY A 225 9.16 -16.09 14.14
CA GLY A 225 9.52 -14.72 14.51
C GLY A 225 9.92 -13.84 13.32
N GLY A 226 10.40 -14.43 12.22
CA GLY A 226 10.69 -13.73 10.97
C GLY A 226 9.48 -13.55 10.05
N LEU A 227 8.28 -13.95 10.47
CA LEU A 227 7.03 -13.76 9.71
C LEU A 227 6.23 -12.61 10.31
N VAL A 228 6.05 -11.54 9.54
CA VAL A 228 5.21 -10.40 9.93
C VAL A 228 3.80 -10.64 9.45
N VAL A 229 2.87 -10.72 10.39
CA VAL A 229 1.46 -11.01 10.13
C VAL A 229 0.55 -9.86 10.52
N GLY A 230 -0.60 -9.76 9.86
CA GLY A 230 -1.64 -8.79 10.18
C GLY A 230 -3.03 -9.27 9.80
N SER A 231 -4.03 -8.39 9.96
CA SER A 231 -5.42 -8.72 9.67
C SER A 231 -5.77 -8.61 8.18
N GLU A 232 -4.95 -7.91 7.39
CA GLU A 232 -5.22 -7.61 5.98
C GLU A 232 -3.95 -7.71 5.14
N ARG A 233 -4.11 -7.83 3.82
CA ARG A 233 -3.00 -7.86 2.85
C ARG A 233 -2.40 -6.45 2.68
N THR A 234 -1.11 -6.38 2.37
CA THR A 234 -0.36 -5.13 2.17
C THR A 234 0.46 -5.18 0.89
N PHE A 235 0.77 -4.03 0.30
CA PHE A 235 1.65 -3.92 -0.87
C PHE A 235 3.15 -4.07 -0.52
N ASP A 236 3.49 -4.70 0.60
CA ASP A 236 4.87 -4.79 1.05
C ASP A 236 5.64 -5.84 0.24
N GLN A 237 5.16 -7.08 0.25
CA GLN A 237 5.80 -8.20 -0.47
C GLN A 237 4.78 -9.10 -1.17
N ASP A 238 3.57 -8.61 -1.40
CA ASP A 238 2.49 -9.38 -1.99
C ASP A 238 2.35 -9.08 -3.51
N PRO A 239 2.82 -10.00 -4.39
CA PRO A 239 2.80 -9.75 -5.83
C PRO A 239 1.40 -9.86 -6.45
N LEU A 240 0.42 -10.47 -5.77
CA LEU A 240 -0.94 -10.66 -6.30
C LEU A 240 -1.91 -9.55 -5.89
N LEU A 241 -1.55 -8.71 -4.92
CA LEU A 241 -2.49 -7.74 -4.35
C LEU A 241 -2.96 -6.70 -5.38
N ALA A 242 -2.05 -6.17 -6.22
CA ALA A 242 -2.39 -5.21 -7.27
C ALA A 242 -3.41 -5.80 -8.25
N PHE A 243 -3.15 -7.02 -8.74
CA PHE A 243 -4.06 -7.76 -9.62
C PHE A 243 -5.42 -7.97 -8.97
N ARG A 244 -5.44 -8.40 -7.70
CA ARG A 244 -6.69 -8.64 -6.98
C ARG A 244 -7.51 -7.38 -6.79
N LEU A 245 -6.87 -6.24 -6.48
CA LEU A 245 -7.56 -4.97 -6.29
C LEU A 245 -8.14 -4.45 -7.60
N LEU A 246 -7.38 -4.52 -8.71
CA LEU A 246 -7.88 -4.13 -10.04
C LEU A 246 -9.02 -5.04 -10.49
N ALA A 247 -8.91 -6.35 -10.27
CA ALA A 247 -9.99 -7.30 -10.56
C ALA A 247 -11.24 -7.04 -9.70
N ASP A 248 -11.08 -6.76 -8.40
CA ASP A 248 -12.20 -6.38 -7.52
C ASP A 248 -12.90 -5.09 -8.01
N ILE A 249 -12.15 -4.11 -8.53
CA ILE A 249 -12.71 -2.89 -9.12
C ILE A 249 -13.50 -3.20 -10.39
N ALA A 250 -12.95 -4.03 -11.29
CA ALA A 250 -13.65 -4.48 -12.49
C ALA A 250 -14.94 -5.25 -12.15
N LEU A 251 -14.87 -6.22 -11.22
CA LEU A 251 -16.02 -6.99 -10.76
C LEU A 251 -17.10 -6.10 -10.14
N ARG A 252 -16.70 -5.10 -9.35
CA ARG A 252 -17.64 -4.13 -8.79
C ARG A 252 -18.32 -3.31 -9.89
N ALA A 253 -17.55 -2.83 -10.87
CA ALA A 253 -18.08 -2.08 -11.99
C ALA A 253 -19.07 -2.91 -12.82
N LEU A 254 -18.83 -4.22 -12.98
CA LEU A 254 -19.73 -5.16 -13.66
C LEU A 254 -20.92 -5.62 -12.81
N SER A 255 -20.97 -5.29 -11.52
CA SER A 255 -22.08 -5.67 -10.65
C SER A 255 -23.41 -5.05 -11.11
N THR A 256 -24.52 -5.70 -10.80
CA THR A 256 -25.87 -5.21 -11.16
C THR A 256 -26.19 -3.83 -10.59
N ALA A 257 -25.55 -3.45 -9.48
CA ALA A 257 -25.76 -2.17 -8.82
C ALA A 257 -25.02 -1.00 -9.51
N VAL A 258 -23.86 -1.27 -10.11
CA VAL A 258 -23.02 -0.23 -10.76
C VAL A 258 -23.24 -0.25 -12.28
N ASN A 259 -23.13 -1.42 -12.90
CA ASN A 259 -23.29 -1.64 -14.34
C ASN A 259 -22.54 -0.62 -15.20
N ASP A 260 -21.24 -0.48 -14.95
CA ASP A 260 -20.31 0.39 -15.68
C ASP A 260 -19.21 -0.44 -16.38
N PRO A 261 -19.50 -0.97 -17.58
CA PRO A 261 -18.51 -1.71 -18.36
C PRO A 261 -17.28 -0.88 -18.77
N ALA A 262 -17.37 0.45 -18.85
CA ALA A 262 -16.23 1.29 -19.26
C ALA A 262 -15.18 1.40 -18.16
N THR A 263 -15.61 1.50 -16.90
CA THR A 263 -14.72 1.39 -15.73
C THR A 263 -14.06 0.01 -15.66
N ALA A 264 -14.80 -1.06 -15.97
CA ALA A 264 -14.21 -2.40 -16.00
C ALA A 264 -13.10 -2.53 -17.05
N VAL A 265 -13.29 -1.95 -18.25
CA VAL A 265 -12.24 -1.93 -19.29
C VAL A 265 -11.02 -1.12 -18.84
N GLN A 266 -11.19 0.03 -18.18
CA GLN A 266 -10.03 0.77 -17.64
C GLN A 266 -9.23 -0.03 -16.61
N ALA A 267 -9.89 -0.82 -15.76
CA ALA A 267 -9.19 -1.71 -14.84
C ALA A 267 -8.50 -2.88 -15.58
N LEU A 268 -9.09 -3.36 -16.67
CA LEU A 268 -8.47 -4.36 -17.55
C LEU A 268 -7.21 -3.85 -18.25
N ASP A 269 -7.18 -2.57 -18.64
CA ASP A 269 -6.00 -1.97 -19.28
C ASP A 269 -4.78 -1.99 -18.32
N GLU A 270 -4.98 -1.68 -17.03
CA GLU A 270 -3.90 -1.80 -16.03
C GLU A 270 -3.54 -3.27 -15.73
N LEU A 271 -4.52 -4.17 -15.70
CA LEU A 271 -4.27 -5.60 -15.55
C LEU A 271 -3.46 -6.16 -16.73
N GLU A 272 -3.74 -5.72 -17.95
CA GLU A 272 -3.00 -6.09 -19.15
C GLU A 272 -1.53 -5.67 -19.07
N ASP A 273 -1.27 -4.46 -18.59
CA ASP A 273 0.09 -3.96 -18.42
C ASP A 273 0.87 -4.84 -17.43
N LEU A 274 0.30 -5.06 -16.23
CA LEU A 274 0.90 -5.92 -15.21
C LEU A 274 1.06 -7.37 -15.67
N LEU A 275 0.02 -7.96 -16.30
CA LEU A 275 0.06 -9.32 -16.81
C LEU A 275 1.12 -9.48 -17.89
N GLY A 276 1.30 -8.49 -18.75
CA GLY A 276 2.32 -8.54 -19.78
C GLY A 276 3.74 -8.40 -19.23
N TRP A 277 3.93 -7.68 -18.12
CA TRP A 277 5.19 -7.71 -17.38
C TRP A 277 5.48 -9.12 -16.87
N VAL A 278 4.52 -9.73 -16.16
CA VAL A 278 4.65 -11.09 -15.60
C VAL A 278 4.83 -12.14 -16.70
N ALA A 279 4.10 -12.02 -17.81
CA ALA A 279 4.18 -12.93 -18.94
C ALA A 279 5.57 -12.91 -19.61
N ALA A 280 6.24 -11.75 -19.61
CA ALA A 280 7.60 -11.59 -20.12
C ALA A 280 8.67 -12.00 -19.09
N ALA A 281 8.33 -12.03 -17.81
CA ALA A 281 9.24 -12.35 -16.72
C ALA A 281 9.51 -13.86 -16.59
N ARG A 282 10.57 -14.19 -15.85
CA ARG A 282 10.86 -15.55 -15.41
C ARG A 282 10.40 -15.70 -13.95
N LEU A 283 9.35 -16.50 -13.74
CA LEU A 283 8.70 -16.67 -12.44
C LEU A 283 9.34 -17.84 -11.69
N GLU A 284 10.44 -17.54 -10.99
CA GLU A 284 11.16 -18.51 -10.17
C GLU A 284 10.98 -18.14 -8.69
N PRO A 285 11.06 -19.11 -7.75
CA PRO A 285 11.08 -18.81 -6.33
C PRO A 285 12.19 -17.82 -5.98
N LEU A 286 11.92 -16.92 -5.03
CA LEU A 286 12.94 -15.98 -4.55
C LEU A 286 13.96 -16.74 -3.69
N ARG A 287 15.23 -16.72 -4.11
CA ARG A 287 16.32 -17.42 -3.44
C ARG A 287 17.35 -16.44 -2.93
N HIS A 288 17.73 -16.60 -1.67
CA HIS A 288 18.84 -15.89 -1.06
C HIS A 288 19.95 -16.87 -0.73
N THR A 289 21.08 -16.72 -1.43
CA THR A 289 22.28 -17.53 -1.24
C THR A 289 23.17 -16.94 -0.15
N GLY A 290 23.81 -17.82 0.62
CA GLY A 290 24.91 -17.44 1.49
C GLY A 290 26.23 -17.35 0.72
N ASP A 291 27.28 -16.96 1.44
CA ASP A 291 28.61 -16.66 0.89
C ASP A 291 29.27 -17.87 0.18
N SER A 292 28.77 -19.08 0.44
CA SER A 292 29.21 -20.35 -0.15
C SER A 292 28.38 -20.82 -1.36
N GLY A 293 27.45 -20.00 -1.87
CA GLY A 293 26.55 -20.36 -2.97
C GLY A 293 25.42 -21.34 -2.58
N VAL A 294 25.26 -21.61 -1.28
CA VAL A 294 24.18 -22.45 -0.73
C VAL A 294 22.98 -21.59 -0.38
N ASP A 295 21.79 -22.00 -0.80
CA ASP A 295 20.53 -21.33 -0.43
C ASP A 295 20.34 -21.29 1.09
N ARG A 296 20.03 -20.12 1.62
CA ARG A 296 19.72 -19.90 3.04
C ARG A 296 18.24 -19.66 3.27
N LEU A 297 17.60 -18.99 2.33
CA LEU A 297 16.17 -18.76 2.34
C LEU A 297 15.63 -18.93 0.91
N VAL A 298 14.59 -19.75 0.78
CA VAL A 298 13.80 -19.90 -0.45
C VAL A 298 12.38 -19.51 -0.11
N VAL A 299 11.84 -18.52 -0.81
CA VAL A 299 10.46 -18.07 -0.66
C VAL A 299 9.70 -18.49 -1.91
N HIS A 300 8.67 -19.33 -1.73
CA HIS A 300 7.75 -19.63 -2.81
C HIS A 300 7.03 -18.34 -3.24
N LEU A 301 6.91 -18.13 -4.55
CA LEU A 301 6.23 -16.99 -5.13
C LEU A 301 5.15 -17.50 -6.09
N PRO A 302 4.08 -16.72 -6.31
CA PRO A 302 3.01 -17.14 -7.21
C PRO A 302 3.50 -17.48 -8.61
N GLU A 303 2.91 -18.51 -9.17
CA GLU A 303 3.17 -18.96 -10.53
C GLU A 303 2.26 -18.26 -11.56
N TRP A 304 2.59 -18.42 -12.84
CA TRP A 304 1.88 -17.74 -13.93
C TRP A 304 0.36 -17.94 -13.89
N GLU A 305 -0.08 -19.16 -13.61
CA GLU A 305 -1.51 -19.48 -13.53
C GLU A 305 -2.23 -18.71 -12.42
N GLU A 306 -1.56 -18.43 -11.30
CA GLU A 306 -2.16 -17.69 -10.19
C GLU A 306 -2.42 -16.23 -10.55
N PHE A 307 -1.52 -15.62 -11.32
CA PHE A 307 -1.72 -14.26 -11.85
C PHE A 307 -2.89 -14.23 -12.82
N LEU A 308 -2.95 -15.15 -13.79
CA LEU A 308 -4.07 -15.24 -14.73
C LEU A 308 -5.40 -15.45 -14.03
N ARG A 309 -5.47 -16.41 -13.10
CA ARG A 309 -6.67 -16.70 -12.33
C ARG A 309 -7.15 -15.48 -11.53
N THR A 310 -6.22 -14.78 -10.88
CA THR A 310 -6.53 -13.61 -10.06
C THR A 310 -7.00 -12.42 -10.90
N ALA A 311 -6.41 -12.22 -12.08
CA ALA A 311 -6.63 -11.06 -12.92
C ALA A 311 -7.82 -11.22 -13.90
N VAL A 312 -8.07 -12.44 -14.38
CA VAL A 312 -8.89 -12.67 -15.58
C VAL A 312 -10.11 -13.52 -15.28
N ASP A 313 -9.94 -14.67 -14.63
CA ASP A 313 -10.94 -15.73 -14.60
C ASP A 313 -12.28 -15.27 -13.97
N ASP A 314 -12.25 -14.56 -12.83
CA ASP A 314 -13.45 -14.03 -12.19
C ASP A 314 -14.17 -12.99 -13.07
N ILE A 315 -13.42 -12.12 -13.76
CA ILE A 315 -13.98 -11.08 -14.64
C ILE A 315 -14.61 -11.72 -15.88
N ALA A 316 -13.90 -12.66 -16.51
CA ALA A 316 -14.38 -13.41 -17.66
C ALA A 316 -15.67 -14.16 -17.34
N PHE A 317 -15.77 -14.75 -16.14
CA PHE A 317 -16.97 -15.46 -15.71
C PHE A 317 -18.22 -14.56 -15.65
N VAL A 318 -18.07 -13.28 -15.26
CA VAL A 318 -19.21 -12.35 -15.11
C VAL A 318 -19.39 -11.40 -16.30
N ALA A 319 -18.45 -11.38 -17.26
CA ALA A 319 -18.47 -10.47 -18.39
C ALA A 319 -19.62 -10.79 -19.35
N ARG A 320 -20.64 -9.91 -19.37
CA ARG A 320 -21.77 -9.99 -20.32
C ARG A 320 -21.79 -8.88 -21.36
N SER A 321 -21.09 -7.79 -21.08
CA SER A 321 -21.00 -6.65 -22.01
C SER A 321 -20.06 -7.01 -23.16
N PRO A 322 -20.47 -6.86 -24.44
CA PRO A 322 -19.59 -7.09 -25.59
C PRO A 322 -18.30 -6.27 -25.52
N MET A 323 -18.37 -5.05 -24.95
CA MET A 323 -17.21 -4.19 -24.76
C MET A 323 -16.17 -4.81 -23.81
N VAL A 324 -16.62 -5.46 -22.74
CA VAL A 324 -15.73 -6.08 -21.74
C VAL A 324 -15.14 -7.37 -22.27
N VAL A 325 -15.95 -8.18 -22.97
CA VAL A 325 -15.47 -9.42 -23.59
C VAL A 325 -14.45 -9.13 -24.70
N ALA A 326 -14.69 -8.09 -25.52
CA ALA A 326 -13.72 -7.61 -26.48
C ALA A 326 -12.44 -7.10 -25.79
N GLY A 327 -12.58 -6.30 -24.72
CA GLY A 327 -11.45 -5.81 -23.93
C GLY A 327 -10.58 -6.93 -23.34
N LEU A 328 -11.20 -7.95 -22.73
CA LEU A 328 -10.51 -9.13 -22.21
C LEU A 328 -9.73 -9.87 -23.30
N ARG A 329 -10.38 -10.12 -24.45
CA ARG A 329 -9.75 -10.80 -25.59
C ARG A 329 -8.54 -10.04 -26.11
N ASP A 330 -8.70 -8.73 -26.29
CA ASP A 330 -7.64 -7.88 -26.82
C ASP A 330 -6.47 -7.75 -25.82
N ALA A 331 -6.77 -7.63 -24.53
CA ALA A 331 -5.77 -7.64 -23.46
C ALA A 331 -4.97 -8.94 -23.45
N LEU A 332 -5.64 -10.10 -23.45
CA LEU A 332 -4.97 -11.40 -23.48
C LEU A 332 -4.11 -11.60 -24.74
N ARG A 333 -4.56 -11.12 -25.90
CA ARG A 333 -3.77 -11.14 -27.14
C ARG A 333 -2.50 -10.29 -27.04
N ARG A 334 -2.60 -9.07 -26.50
CA ARG A 334 -1.44 -8.19 -26.29
C ARG A 334 -0.47 -8.70 -25.22
N VAL A 335 -0.98 -9.38 -24.19
CA VAL A 335 -0.15 -10.09 -23.20
C VAL A 335 0.58 -11.25 -23.87
N ARG A 336 -0.11 -12.03 -24.72
CA ARG A 336 0.46 -13.15 -25.47
C ARG A 336 1.61 -12.76 -26.38
N GLU A 337 1.54 -11.60 -27.03
CA GLU A 337 2.63 -11.06 -27.86
C GLU A 337 3.94 -10.84 -27.10
N ARG A 338 3.84 -10.58 -25.78
CA ARG A 338 4.97 -10.34 -24.88
C ARG A 338 5.37 -11.57 -24.06
N ALA A 339 4.58 -12.65 -24.15
CA ALA A 339 4.73 -13.80 -23.28
C ALA A 339 5.93 -14.68 -23.65
N ARG A 340 6.60 -15.23 -22.63
CA ARG A 340 7.58 -16.31 -22.82
C ARG A 340 6.88 -17.59 -23.31
N PRO A 341 7.56 -18.46 -24.07
CA PRO A 341 6.94 -19.66 -24.66
C PRO A 341 6.19 -20.54 -23.65
N GLU A 342 6.73 -20.69 -22.44
CA GLU A 342 6.12 -21.48 -21.36
C GLU A 342 4.77 -20.92 -20.87
N HIS A 343 4.50 -19.64 -21.08
CA HIS A 343 3.28 -18.96 -20.62
C HIS A 343 2.14 -18.97 -21.65
N ILE A 344 2.46 -19.25 -22.92
CA ILE A 344 1.51 -19.14 -24.06
C ILE A 344 0.34 -20.12 -23.94
N ALA A 345 0.59 -21.37 -23.53
CA ALA A 345 -0.45 -22.40 -23.50
C ALA A 345 -1.61 -22.03 -22.57
N LEU A 346 -1.32 -21.44 -21.40
CA LEU A 346 -2.36 -21.02 -20.46
C LEU A 346 -3.17 -19.83 -20.99
N LEU A 347 -2.54 -18.90 -21.72
CA LEU A 347 -3.22 -17.79 -22.39
C LEU A 347 -4.16 -18.29 -23.49
N ASP A 348 -3.69 -19.22 -24.33
CA ASP A 348 -4.46 -19.80 -25.42
C ASP A 348 -5.71 -20.53 -24.88
N ASN A 349 -5.59 -21.23 -23.75
CA ASN A 349 -6.74 -21.85 -23.08
C ASN A 349 -7.79 -20.82 -22.61
N ARG A 350 -7.37 -19.68 -22.03
CA ARG A 350 -8.32 -18.63 -21.60
C ARG A 350 -8.95 -17.91 -22.79
N LEU A 351 -8.19 -17.65 -23.85
CA LEU A 351 -8.69 -17.05 -25.09
C LEU A 351 -9.76 -17.94 -25.75
N ALA A 352 -9.53 -19.25 -25.84
CA ALA A 352 -10.50 -20.19 -26.37
C ALA A 352 -11.81 -20.19 -25.55
N GLY A 353 -11.71 -20.19 -24.22
CA GLY A 353 -12.89 -20.15 -23.35
C GLY A 353 -13.74 -18.88 -23.51
N LEU A 354 -13.12 -17.74 -23.82
CA LEU A 354 -13.85 -16.49 -24.11
C LEU A 354 -14.59 -16.53 -25.46
N ASP A 355 -14.06 -17.22 -26.45
CA ASP A 355 -14.69 -17.33 -27.77
C ASP A 355 -15.92 -18.25 -27.74
N ASP A 356 -15.90 -19.29 -26.89
CA ASP A 356 -17.07 -20.14 -26.64
C ASP A 356 -18.21 -19.33 -25.98
N GLN A 357 -17.88 -18.49 -24.99
CA GLN A 357 -18.87 -17.63 -24.31
C GLN A 357 -19.56 -16.62 -25.24
N VAL A 358 -18.84 -16.06 -26.22
CA VAL A 358 -19.44 -15.14 -27.21
C VAL A 358 -20.39 -15.87 -28.15
N THR A 359 -20.16 -17.16 -28.39
CA THR A 359 -21.01 -17.95 -29.29
C THR A 359 -22.33 -18.37 -28.64
N GLU A 360 -22.40 -18.38 -27.31
CA GLU A 360 -23.61 -18.71 -26.53
C GLU A 360 -24.52 -17.51 -26.20
N LEU A 361 -24.05 -16.27 -26.39
CA LEU A 361 -24.81 -15.02 -26.21
C LEU A 361 -25.57 -14.62 -27.47
#